data_AF-H8H3P3-F1
#
_entry.id   AF-H8H3P3-F1
#
_cell.length_a   1.000
_cell.length_b   1.000
_cell.length_c   1.000
_cell.angle_alpha   90.00
_cell.angle_beta   90.00
_cell.angle_gamma   90.00
#
_symmetry.space_group_name_H-M   'P 1'
#
loop_
_entity.id
_entity.type
_entity.pdbx_description
1 polymer ?
#
loop_
_entity_poly.entity_id
_entity_poly.type
_entity_poly.pdbx_seq_one_letter_code
_entity_poly.pdbx_strand_id
1 'polypeptide(L)'
;MTGHLWGLRSQAALQLYLRRATWGLPLARRQTVWDELEEHVLERAAHLEVQGTLPAEALDRALRELGPPLRISAGMNGVYNMPKLVMLGTAATLAVSGALYALAGGAGGKTVTLLVLEDGPAKPCTQGAEAPLPLPVVSKDKFSTCYQDDSRRRRGAFLSFGTVQAAWQAIGGEANIQPDGRLKLTFPEGGYTVMPREFNIGGEGYVMAARLLAELSNTWGKAQLIVSGFDRPVLHLGETVIRLGDGTVSIGDAFYSEVAGQVIGALAYRPDVPYSAEMLYASATDATQTVHTGLPAGEVVVALQREGKDRFRIAYGPVGADGVVRFKLGRGQVRFVASAAELEPVQSGQSTPTLLVRVSNVPLNKLQGGVLSPAQLRLLRSR
;
A
#
# COMPACT_ATOMS: atom_id res chain seq x y z
N MET A 1 32.60 21.61 -39.23
CA MET A 1 32.57 20.16 -39.56
C MET A 1 32.36 19.24 -38.35
N THR A 2 32.24 19.74 -37.12
CA THR A 2 32.03 18.90 -35.92
C THR A 2 30.60 18.39 -35.76
N GLY A 3 29.56 19.08 -36.25
CA GLY A 3 28.15 18.69 -36.06
C GLY A 3 27.74 17.35 -36.67
N HIS A 4 28.39 16.90 -37.76
CA HIS A 4 27.98 15.69 -38.47
C HIS A 4 28.40 14.39 -37.76
N LEU A 5 29.47 14.42 -36.95
CA LEU A 5 29.97 13.26 -36.20
C LEU A 5 29.15 13.01 -34.92
N TRP A 6 28.54 14.05 -34.35
CA TRP A 6 27.71 13.91 -33.15
C TRP A 6 26.37 13.25 -33.44
N GLY A 7 25.71 13.62 -34.54
CA GLY A 7 24.44 13.00 -34.95
C GLY A 7 24.55 11.48 -35.15
N LEU A 8 25.66 11.01 -35.70
CA LEU A 8 25.89 9.58 -35.96
C LEU A 8 26.05 8.76 -34.66
N ARG A 9 26.69 9.31 -33.63
CA ARG A 9 26.84 8.62 -32.33
C ARG A 9 25.51 8.53 -31.59
N SER A 10 24.73 9.61 -31.60
CA SER A 10 23.40 9.67 -30.99
C SER A 10 22.44 8.67 -31.65
N GLN A 11 22.44 8.58 -32.98
CA GLN A 11 21.63 7.59 -33.70
C GLN A 11 22.07 6.15 -33.39
N ALA A 12 23.37 5.88 -33.33
CA ALA A 12 23.87 4.54 -32.97
C ALA A 12 23.45 4.10 -31.55
N ALA A 13 23.45 5.04 -30.59
CA ALA A 13 23.01 4.77 -29.22
C ALA A 13 21.51 4.46 -29.15
N LEU A 14 20.67 5.24 -29.84
CA LEU A 14 19.23 5.01 -29.95
C LEU A 14 18.93 3.64 -30.58
N GLN A 15 19.57 3.31 -31.69
CA GLN A 15 19.40 2.04 -32.39
C GLN A 15 19.79 0.84 -31.51
N LEU A 16 20.90 0.94 -30.78
CA LEU A 16 21.32 -0.09 -29.83
C LEU A 16 20.31 -0.25 -28.68
N TYR A 17 19.77 0.86 -28.18
CA TYR A 17 18.75 0.87 -27.14
C TYR A 17 17.47 0.16 -27.61
N LEU A 18 16.92 0.57 -28.75
CA LEU A 18 15.68 0.01 -29.31
C LEU A 18 15.81 -1.48 -29.60
N ARG A 19 16.98 -1.92 -30.09
CA ARG A 19 17.27 -3.34 -30.33
C ARG A 19 17.24 -4.18 -29.07
N ARG A 20 17.69 -3.62 -27.94
CA ARG A 20 17.62 -4.28 -26.63
C ARG A 20 16.22 -4.20 -26.04
N ALA A 21 15.55 -3.06 -26.15
CA ALA A 21 14.21 -2.82 -25.62
C ALA A 21 13.13 -3.67 -26.31
N THR A 22 13.34 -4.05 -27.57
CA THR A 22 12.40 -4.87 -28.35
C THR A 22 12.83 -6.34 -28.46
N TRP A 23 13.91 -6.73 -27.79
CA TRP A 23 14.39 -8.12 -27.78
C TRP A 23 13.30 -9.05 -27.23
N GLY A 24 13.06 -10.16 -27.92
CA GLY A 24 12.13 -11.22 -27.47
C GLY A 24 10.69 -11.03 -27.94
N LEU A 25 10.35 -9.86 -28.49
CA LEU A 25 9.01 -9.65 -29.04
C LEU A 25 8.75 -10.49 -30.28
N PRO A 26 7.50 -10.94 -30.50
CA PRO A 26 7.08 -11.56 -31.74
C PRO A 26 7.44 -10.67 -32.93
N LEU A 27 7.90 -11.26 -34.02
CA LEU A 27 8.34 -10.52 -35.21
C LEU A 27 7.27 -9.53 -35.69
N ALA A 28 6.00 -9.93 -35.64
CA ALA A 28 4.85 -9.12 -36.05
C ALA A 28 4.57 -7.89 -35.15
N ARG A 29 5.11 -7.84 -33.92
CA ARG A 29 4.92 -6.73 -32.97
C ARG A 29 6.18 -5.92 -32.74
N ARG A 30 7.34 -6.51 -33.03
CA ARG A 30 8.64 -5.88 -32.82
C ARG A 30 8.76 -4.54 -33.53
N GLN A 31 8.34 -4.46 -34.80
CA GLN A 31 8.45 -3.21 -35.56
C GLN A 31 7.53 -2.13 -35.00
N THR A 32 6.28 -2.44 -34.66
CA THR A 32 5.37 -1.47 -34.05
C THR A 32 5.90 -0.90 -32.75
N VAL A 33 6.36 -1.77 -31.83
CA VAL A 33 6.93 -1.31 -30.55
C VAL A 33 8.24 -0.55 -30.76
N TRP A 34 9.01 -0.93 -31.80
CA TRP A 34 10.20 -0.19 -32.20
C TRP A 34 9.85 1.24 -32.60
N ASP A 35 8.91 1.40 -33.53
CA ASP A 35 8.50 2.69 -34.09
C ASP A 35 7.92 3.58 -32.99
N GLU A 36 7.05 3.04 -32.12
CA GLU A 36 6.46 3.77 -30.98
C GLU A 36 7.53 4.24 -29.98
N LEU A 37 8.51 3.39 -29.64
CA LEU A 37 9.59 3.76 -28.72
C LEU A 37 10.53 4.78 -29.36
N GLU A 38 10.81 4.65 -30.65
CA GLU A 38 11.64 5.59 -31.41
C GLU A 38 10.98 6.97 -31.45
N GLU A 39 9.69 7.04 -31.84
CA GLU A 39 8.90 8.25 -31.86
C GLU A 39 8.88 8.92 -30.47
N HIS A 40 8.54 8.15 -29.43
CA HIS A 40 8.47 8.68 -28.07
C HIS A 40 9.80 9.26 -27.57
N VAL A 41 10.92 8.59 -27.82
CA VAL A 41 12.25 9.07 -27.42
C VAL A 41 12.63 10.34 -28.19
N LEU A 42 12.35 10.38 -29.48
CA LEU A 42 12.67 11.54 -30.33
C LEU A 42 11.81 12.75 -30.00
N GLU A 43 10.50 12.57 -29.74
CA GLU A 43 9.61 13.63 -29.27
C GLU A 43 10.10 14.18 -27.93
N ARG A 44 10.50 13.30 -27.00
CA ARG A 44 11.00 13.72 -25.69
C ARG A 44 12.31 14.49 -25.82
N ALA A 45 13.21 14.05 -26.69
CA ALA A 45 14.45 14.78 -26.99
C ALA A 45 14.16 16.16 -27.58
N ALA A 46 13.26 16.26 -28.57
CA ALA A 46 12.86 17.54 -29.16
C ALA A 46 12.27 18.51 -28.12
N HIS A 47 11.46 18.01 -27.17
CA HIS A 47 10.96 18.82 -26.06
C HIS A 47 12.11 19.35 -25.18
N LEU A 48 13.10 18.52 -24.85
CA LEU A 48 14.26 18.93 -24.07
C LEU A 48 15.12 19.97 -24.82
N GLU A 49 15.21 19.88 -26.15
CA GLU A 49 15.86 20.88 -27.01
C GLU A 49 15.15 22.24 -26.96
N VAL A 50 13.81 22.25 -27.04
CA VAL A 50 13.02 23.49 -26.88
C VAL A 50 13.22 24.13 -25.50
N GLN A 51 13.54 23.34 -24.48
CA GLN A 51 13.89 23.83 -23.13
C GLN A 51 15.35 24.29 -23.00
N GLY A 52 16.11 24.32 -24.09
CA GLY A 52 17.50 24.80 -24.12
C GLY A 52 18.57 23.73 -23.93
N THR A 53 18.21 22.43 -23.95
CA THR A 53 19.19 21.34 -23.90
C THR A 53 19.85 21.16 -25.26
N LEU A 54 21.16 20.88 -25.32
CA LEU A 54 21.83 20.57 -26.60
C LEU A 54 21.30 19.23 -27.17
N PRO A 55 21.17 19.07 -28.51
CA PRO A 55 20.55 17.88 -29.11
C PRO A 55 21.10 16.52 -28.64
N ALA A 56 22.43 16.41 -28.49
CA ALA A 56 23.05 15.17 -28.03
C ALA A 56 22.73 14.86 -26.56
N GLU A 57 22.69 15.89 -25.71
CA GLU A 57 22.35 15.77 -24.29
C GLU A 57 20.85 15.51 -24.10
N ALA A 58 20.02 16.08 -24.97
CA ALA A 58 18.57 15.89 -24.98
C ALA A 58 18.21 14.43 -25.24
N LEU A 59 18.81 13.79 -26.25
CA LEU A 59 18.58 12.37 -26.53
C LEU A 59 19.10 11.47 -25.40
N ASP A 60 20.31 11.71 -24.91
CA ASP A 60 20.89 10.93 -23.81
C ASP A 60 20.06 11.06 -22.53
N ARG A 61 19.53 12.25 -22.25
CA ARG A 61 18.58 12.48 -21.15
C ARG A 61 17.23 11.79 -21.39
N ALA A 62 16.68 11.85 -22.61
CA ALA A 62 15.44 11.17 -22.95
C ALA A 62 15.56 9.64 -22.76
N LEU A 63 16.68 9.04 -23.19
CA LEU A 63 16.97 7.62 -22.97
C LEU A 63 17.12 7.28 -21.48
N ARG A 64 17.76 8.14 -20.67
CA ARG A 64 17.82 7.97 -19.22
C ARG A 64 16.46 8.05 -18.55
N GLU A 65 15.60 8.97 -18.98
CA GLU A 65 14.24 9.13 -18.46
C GLU A 65 13.37 7.91 -18.80
N LEU A 66 13.55 7.31 -19.98
CA LEU A 66 12.88 6.08 -20.38
C LEU A 66 13.35 4.84 -19.56
N GLY A 67 14.57 4.88 -19.05
CA GLY A 67 15.14 3.86 -18.17
C GLY A 67 15.91 2.75 -18.91
N PRO A 68 16.30 1.66 -18.24
CA PRO A 68 17.11 0.61 -18.86
C PRO A 68 16.34 -0.20 -19.92
N PRO A 69 16.93 -0.54 -21.08
CA PRO A 69 16.22 -1.22 -22.16
C PRO A 69 15.72 -2.63 -21.77
N LEU A 70 16.42 -3.31 -20.84
CA LEU A 70 15.97 -4.61 -20.32
C LEU A 70 14.63 -4.52 -19.56
N ARG A 71 14.37 -3.40 -18.89
CA ARG A 71 13.10 -3.15 -18.19
C ARG A 71 11.95 -2.98 -19.18
N ILE A 72 12.18 -2.22 -20.25
CA ILE A 72 11.20 -2.04 -21.34
C ILE A 72 10.92 -3.37 -22.03
N SER A 73 11.96 -4.14 -22.37
CA SER A 73 11.82 -5.47 -22.98
C SER A 73 11.00 -6.42 -22.11
N ALA A 74 11.28 -6.50 -20.81
CA ALA A 74 10.52 -7.35 -19.90
C ALA A 74 9.03 -6.96 -19.85
N GLY A 75 8.73 -5.66 -19.75
CA GLY A 75 7.36 -5.15 -19.75
C GLY A 75 6.62 -5.45 -21.05
N MET A 76 7.25 -5.21 -22.20
CA MET A 76 6.64 -5.46 -23.51
C MET A 76 6.44 -6.95 -23.79
N ASN A 77 7.40 -7.80 -23.43
CA ASN A 77 7.23 -9.25 -23.52
C ASN A 77 6.07 -9.75 -22.66
N GLY A 78 5.86 -9.18 -21.47
CA GLY A 78 4.69 -9.48 -20.64
C GLY A 78 3.36 -9.16 -21.32
N VAL A 79 3.28 -8.08 -22.09
CA VAL A 79 2.05 -7.68 -22.80
C VAL A 79 1.83 -8.54 -24.06
N TYR A 80 2.87 -8.75 -24.87
CA TYR A 80 2.72 -9.33 -26.20
C TYR A 80 2.91 -10.84 -26.28
N ASN A 81 3.66 -11.44 -25.35
CA ASN A 81 3.90 -12.89 -25.33
C ASN A 81 3.00 -13.65 -24.32
N MET A 82 2.18 -12.96 -23.52
CA MET A 82 1.17 -13.66 -22.73
C MET A 82 0.04 -14.20 -23.63
N PRO A 83 -0.46 -15.43 -23.38
CA PRO A 83 -1.62 -15.97 -24.08
C PRO A 83 -2.80 -15.00 -24.00
N LYS A 84 -3.43 -14.70 -25.15
CA LYS A 84 -4.49 -13.68 -25.33
C LYS A 84 -5.83 -14.03 -24.67
N LEU A 85 -5.84 -14.33 -23.37
CA LEU A 85 -7.07 -14.44 -22.58
C LEU A 85 -7.30 -13.24 -21.65
N VAL A 86 -6.45 -12.21 -21.69
CA VAL A 86 -6.58 -11.04 -20.81
C VAL A 86 -6.44 -9.74 -21.62
N MET A 87 -7.42 -9.46 -22.48
CA MET A 87 -7.68 -8.09 -22.93
C MET A 87 -8.64 -7.42 -21.94
N LEU A 88 -8.15 -7.13 -20.74
CA LEU A 88 -8.72 -6.22 -19.75
C LEU A 88 -7.56 -5.94 -18.77
N GLY A 89 -6.68 -4.98 -19.07
CA GLY A 89 -5.44 -4.87 -18.30
C GLY A 89 -4.54 -3.68 -18.58
N THR A 90 -5.03 -2.46 -18.40
CA THR A 90 -4.17 -1.31 -18.07
C THR A 90 -3.94 -1.26 -16.55
N ALA A 91 -3.07 -2.14 -16.02
CA ALA A 91 -2.57 -2.01 -14.63
C ALA A 91 -1.34 -2.88 -14.24
N ALA A 92 -0.95 -3.89 -15.00
CA ALA A 92 -0.03 -4.92 -14.48
C ALA A 92 1.49 -4.66 -14.66
N THR A 93 1.93 -3.65 -15.40
CA THR A 93 3.34 -3.57 -15.86
C THR A 93 4.34 -2.90 -14.90
N LEU A 94 3.93 -2.36 -13.75
CA LEU A 94 4.88 -1.64 -12.87
C LEU A 94 5.58 -2.53 -11.81
N ALA A 95 5.05 -3.71 -11.46
CA ALA A 95 5.48 -4.48 -10.29
C ALA A 95 6.95 -4.99 -10.30
N VAL A 96 7.56 -5.24 -11.46
CA VAL A 96 8.86 -5.96 -11.56
C VAL A 96 10.08 -5.07 -11.26
N SER A 97 9.90 -3.75 -11.19
CA SER A 97 11.04 -2.81 -11.17
C SER A 97 11.61 -2.52 -9.77
N GLY A 98 10.88 -2.85 -8.71
CA GLY A 98 11.33 -2.63 -7.32
C GLY A 98 12.40 -3.61 -6.85
N ALA A 99 12.43 -4.83 -7.39
CA ALA A 99 13.32 -5.89 -6.91
C ALA A 99 14.80 -5.66 -7.24
N LEU A 100 15.13 -4.88 -8.29
CA LEU A 100 16.51 -4.69 -8.74
C LEU A 100 17.27 -3.56 -8.02
N TYR A 101 16.59 -2.62 -7.36
CA TYR A 101 17.25 -1.58 -6.57
C TYR A 101 17.73 -2.07 -5.19
N ALA A 102 17.19 -3.18 -4.69
CA ALA A 102 17.54 -3.72 -3.38
C ALA A 102 18.88 -4.47 -3.33
N LEU A 103 19.47 -4.81 -4.49
CA LEU A 103 20.65 -5.69 -4.57
C LEU A 103 22.00 -4.95 -4.77
N ALA A 104 22.00 -3.62 -4.90
CA ALA A 104 23.22 -2.87 -5.25
C ALA A 104 23.82 -1.99 -4.11
N GLY A 105 23.18 -1.89 -2.94
CA GLY A 105 23.61 -0.98 -1.86
C GLY A 105 24.26 -1.69 -0.68
N GLY A 106 25.58 -1.54 -0.54
CA GLY A 106 26.35 -2.00 0.63
C GLY A 106 26.01 -1.24 1.92
N ALA A 107 26.03 -1.98 3.04
CA ALA A 107 26.16 -1.54 4.44
C ALA A 107 25.47 -0.21 4.82
N GLY A 108 24.13 -0.20 4.84
CA GLY A 108 23.35 0.94 5.34
C GLY A 108 21.85 0.72 5.23
N GLY A 109 21.31 -0.27 5.96
CA GLY A 109 19.87 -0.57 6.03
C GLY A 109 19.27 -1.12 4.73
N LYS A 110 18.58 -2.26 4.79
CA LYS A 110 17.88 -2.83 3.63
C LYS A 110 16.58 -2.06 3.42
N THR A 111 16.59 -1.07 2.52
CA THR A 111 15.35 -0.41 2.09
C THR A 111 14.72 -1.19 0.95
N VAL A 112 13.47 -1.60 1.11
CA VAL A 112 12.67 -2.26 0.08
C VAL A 112 11.45 -1.42 -0.21
N THR A 113 11.18 -1.12 -1.48
CA THR A 113 9.97 -0.41 -1.89
C THR A 113 8.97 -1.40 -2.47
N LEU A 114 7.77 -1.46 -1.90
CA LEU A 114 6.68 -2.31 -2.37
C LEU A 114 5.70 -1.49 -3.17
N LEU A 115 5.43 -1.91 -4.40
CA LEU A 115 4.45 -1.25 -5.24
C LEU A 115 3.05 -1.60 -4.74
N VAL A 116 2.24 -0.56 -4.58
CA VAL A 116 0.89 -0.64 -4.04
C VAL A 116 -0.09 -0.35 -5.17
N LEU A 117 -1.07 -1.22 -5.32
CA LEU A 117 -2.24 -1.01 -6.16
C LEU A 117 -3.33 -0.35 -5.31
N GLU A 118 -3.82 0.81 -5.74
CA GLU A 118 -4.78 1.63 -4.98
C GLU A 118 -6.23 1.19 -5.13
N ASP A 119 -6.51 0.42 -6.18
CA ASP A 119 -7.86 -0.02 -6.48
C ASP A 119 -7.86 -1.51 -6.84
N GLY A 120 -8.76 -2.24 -6.20
CA GLY A 120 -9.02 -3.65 -6.49
C GLY A 120 -10.45 -3.85 -6.97
N PRO A 121 -10.80 -5.03 -7.48
CA PRO A 121 -12.19 -5.41 -7.67
C PRO A 121 -12.92 -5.38 -6.32
N ALA A 122 -14.22 -5.09 -6.38
CA ALA A 122 -15.08 -5.19 -5.22
C ALA A 122 -15.19 -6.64 -4.78
N LYS A 123 -15.35 -6.85 -3.46
CA LYS A 123 -15.45 -8.18 -2.85
C LYS A 123 -16.76 -8.34 -2.07
N PRO A 124 -17.92 -8.47 -2.75
CA PRO A 124 -19.15 -8.78 -2.05
C PRO A 124 -19.05 -10.16 -1.39
N CYS A 125 -19.56 -10.28 -0.17
CA CYS A 125 -19.66 -11.55 0.53
C CYS A 125 -21.12 -11.81 0.91
N THR A 126 -21.60 -13.03 0.66
CA THR A 126 -22.94 -13.49 1.04
C THR A 126 -22.84 -14.40 2.26
N GLN A 127 -23.85 -14.39 3.13
CA GLN A 127 -23.90 -15.23 4.32
C GLN A 127 -24.79 -16.46 4.11
N GLY A 128 -24.31 -17.65 4.48
CA GLY A 128 -25.13 -18.87 4.56
C GLY A 128 -25.89 -19.28 3.29
N ALA A 129 -27.22 -19.37 3.39
CA ALA A 129 -28.14 -19.93 2.39
C ALA A 129 -28.54 -18.95 1.26
N GLU A 130 -27.92 -17.77 1.21
CA GLU A 130 -28.12 -16.84 0.10
C GLU A 130 -27.71 -17.47 -1.23
N ALA A 131 -28.47 -17.19 -2.29
CA ALA A 131 -28.19 -17.71 -3.61
C ALA A 131 -26.79 -17.26 -4.05
N PRO A 132 -25.97 -18.18 -4.60
CA PRO A 132 -24.63 -17.82 -5.04
C PRO A 132 -24.70 -16.76 -6.15
N LEU A 133 -23.81 -15.78 -6.07
CA LEU A 133 -23.67 -14.78 -7.12
C LEU A 133 -23.01 -15.43 -8.35
N PRO A 134 -23.36 -15.00 -9.59
CA PRO A 134 -22.71 -15.47 -10.82
C PRO A 134 -21.33 -14.82 -11.00
N LEU A 135 -20.52 -14.84 -9.94
CA LEU A 135 -19.21 -14.21 -9.85
C LEU A 135 -18.16 -15.26 -9.41
N PRO A 136 -16.87 -15.07 -9.73
CA PRO A 136 -15.81 -15.95 -9.26
C PRO A 136 -15.69 -15.93 -7.73
N VAL A 137 -15.63 -17.11 -7.10
CA VAL A 137 -15.40 -17.23 -5.65
C VAL A 137 -13.92 -16.98 -5.34
N VAL A 138 -13.63 -16.01 -4.49
CA VAL A 138 -12.26 -15.71 -4.01
C VAL A 138 -11.96 -16.29 -2.65
N SER A 139 -12.98 -16.41 -1.79
CA SER A 139 -12.87 -17.02 -0.48
C SER A 139 -14.19 -17.68 -0.08
N LYS A 140 -14.12 -18.78 0.65
CA LYS A 140 -15.28 -19.46 1.20
C LYS A 140 -14.93 -20.05 2.55
N ASP A 141 -15.75 -19.75 3.55
CA ASP A 141 -15.70 -20.37 4.87
C ASP A 141 -17.08 -20.94 5.24
N LYS A 142 -17.24 -21.37 6.49
CA LYS A 142 -18.50 -21.98 6.98
C LYS A 142 -19.68 -20.98 7.01
N PHE A 143 -19.39 -19.69 7.12
CA PHE A 143 -20.37 -18.63 7.36
C PHE A 143 -20.54 -17.69 6.16
N SER A 144 -19.52 -17.56 5.31
CA SER A 144 -19.52 -16.62 4.20
C SER A 144 -18.89 -17.17 2.92
N THR A 145 -19.43 -16.73 1.78
CA THR A 145 -18.78 -16.90 0.47
C THR A 145 -18.53 -15.51 -0.11
N CYS A 146 -17.26 -15.20 -0.40
CA CYS A 146 -16.85 -13.94 -0.98
C CYS A 146 -16.52 -14.11 -2.46
N TYR A 147 -16.98 -13.16 -3.26
CA TYR A 147 -16.84 -13.16 -4.70
C TYR A 147 -15.99 -12.00 -5.18
N GLN A 148 -15.40 -12.12 -6.36
CA GLN A 148 -14.74 -11.03 -7.06
C GLN A 148 -15.71 -10.41 -8.06
N ASP A 149 -15.92 -9.10 -7.95
CA ASP A 149 -16.73 -8.33 -8.88
C ASP A 149 -15.84 -7.32 -9.61
N ASP A 150 -15.38 -7.69 -10.81
CA ASP A 150 -14.51 -6.86 -11.64
C ASP A 150 -15.23 -5.64 -12.24
N SER A 151 -16.57 -5.62 -12.22
CA SER A 151 -17.36 -4.49 -12.71
C SER A 151 -17.34 -3.30 -11.75
N ARG A 152 -17.00 -3.54 -10.47
CA ARG A 152 -16.91 -2.52 -9.44
C ARG A 152 -15.50 -2.44 -8.90
N ARG A 153 -15.03 -1.22 -8.67
CA ARG A 153 -13.74 -0.95 -8.06
C ARG A 153 -13.95 -0.58 -6.59
N ARG A 154 -13.02 -0.98 -5.74
CA ARG A 154 -12.89 -0.47 -4.38
C ARG A 154 -11.49 0.07 -4.17
N ARG A 155 -11.42 1.21 -3.49
CA ARG A 155 -10.16 1.75 -2.99
C ARG A 155 -9.57 0.85 -1.92
N GLY A 156 -8.25 0.78 -1.90
CA GLY A 156 -7.49 0.00 -0.95
C GLY A 156 -5.99 0.26 -1.12
N ALA A 157 -5.18 -0.44 -0.33
CA ALA A 157 -3.74 -0.49 -0.53
C ALA A 157 -3.39 -1.96 -0.70
N PHE A 158 -3.23 -2.41 -1.94
CA PHE A 158 -3.04 -3.83 -2.27
C PHE A 158 -1.61 -4.11 -2.72
N LEU A 159 -1.03 -5.20 -2.23
CA LEU A 159 0.27 -5.71 -2.62
C LEU A 159 0.08 -7.00 -3.41
N SER A 160 0.82 -7.15 -4.51
CA SER A 160 0.87 -8.42 -5.22
C SER A 160 1.68 -9.45 -4.43
N PHE A 161 1.34 -10.73 -4.55
CA PHE A 161 2.07 -11.81 -3.90
C PHE A 161 3.54 -11.83 -4.29
N GLY A 162 3.88 -11.62 -5.57
CA GLY A 162 5.26 -11.50 -6.02
C GLY A 162 6.03 -10.35 -5.35
N THR A 163 5.36 -9.20 -5.15
CA THR A 163 5.95 -8.06 -4.44
C THR A 163 6.21 -8.40 -2.96
N VAL A 164 5.25 -9.06 -2.32
CA VAL A 164 5.41 -9.51 -0.93
C VAL A 164 6.49 -10.59 -0.81
N GLN A 165 6.57 -11.55 -1.74
CA GLN A 165 7.61 -12.57 -1.77
C GLN A 165 9.00 -11.95 -1.85
N ALA A 166 9.21 -10.98 -2.76
CA ALA A 166 10.48 -10.27 -2.88
C ALA A 166 10.85 -9.52 -1.58
N ALA A 167 9.87 -8.84 -0.96
CA ALA A 167 10.07 -8.17 0.33
C ALA A 167 10.49 -9.15 1.43
N TRP A 168 9.83 -10.30 1.47
CA TRP A 168 10.05 -11.31 2.49
C TRP A 168 11.41 -12.00 2.35
N GLN A 169 11.83 -12.26 1.11
CA GLN A 169 13.15 -12.78 0.81
C GLN A 169 14.26 -11.77 1.15
N ALA A 170 14.02 -10.47 0.93
CA ALA A 170 14.99 -9.43 1.26
C ALA A 170 15.32 -9.37 2.77
N ILE A 171 14.35 -9.69 3.62
CA ILE A 171 14.50 -9.79 5.08
C ILE A 171 14.95 -11.19 5.56
N GLY A 172 15.33 -12.07 4.63
CA GLY A 172 15.88 -13.40 4.92
C GLY A 172 14.84 -14.49 5.17
N GLY A 173 13.55 -14.21 4.92
CA GLY A 173 12.49 -15.21 5.01
C GLY A 173 12.30 -15.99 3.70
N GLU A 174 11.44 -17.00 3.74
CA GLU A 174 11.01 -17.74 2.55
C GLU A 174 9.54 -17.44 2.26
N ALA A 175 9.16 -17.37 0.99
CA ALA A 175 7.79 -17.07 0.62
C ALA A 175 7.36 -17.88 -0.60
N ASN A 176 6.31 -18.69 -0.44
CA ASN A 176 5.84 -19.65 -1.45
C ASN A 176 4.32 -19.60 -1.59
N ILE A 177 3.84 -19.56 -2.84
CA ILE A 177 2.41 -19.68 -3.13
C ILE A 177 2.02 -21.16 -3.04
N GLN A 178 1.05 -21.48 -2.19
CA GLN A 178 0.55 -22.83 -1.97
C GLN A 178 -0.38 -23.27 -3.11
N PRO A 179 -0.63 -24.58 -3.29
CA PRO A 179 -1.55 -25.08 -4.33
C PRO A 179 -2.98 -24.53 -4.26
N ASP A 180 -3.43 -24.14 -3.07
CA ASP A 180 -4.72 -23.49 -2.85
C ASP A 180 -4.72 -21.98 -3.18
N GLY A 181 -3.57 -21.45 -3.61
CA GLY A 181 -3.38 -20.06 -3.99
C GLY A 181 -3.22 -19.10 -2.82
N ARG A 182 -2.91 -19.58 -1.61
CA ARG A 182 -2.51 -18.72 -0.48
C ARG A 182 -0.99 -18.51 -0.44
N LEU A 183 -0.54 -17.39 0.11
CA LEU A 183 0.88 -17.08 0.24
C LEU A 183 1.39 -17.53 1.61
N LYS A 184 2.22 -18.58 1.65
CA LYS A 184 2.93 -18.99 2.86
C LYS A 184 4.22 -18.18 3.02
N LEU A 185 4.38 -17.56 4.17
CA LEU A 185 5.55 -16.79 4.57
C LEU A 185 6.24 -17.49 5.75
N THR A 186 7.49 -17.92 5.56
CA THR A 186 8.33 -18.54 6.58
C THR A 186 9.36 -17.52 7.06
N PHE A 187 9.54 -17.40 8.37
CA PHE A 187 10.42 -16.38 8.96
C PHE A 187 11.86 -16.87 9.05
N PRO A 188 12.85 -15.95 9.08
CA PRO A 188 14.26 -16.32 9.24
C PRO A 188 14.52 -17.10 10.54
N GLU A 189 13.83 -16.75 11.62
CA GLU A 189 13.95 -17.38 12.95
C GLU A 189 13.10 -18.66 13.08
N GLY A 190 12.42 -19.08 12.02
CA GLY A 190 11.48 -20.20 12.01
C GLY A 190 10.03 -19.77 12.27
N GLY A 191 9.11 -20.74 12.17
CA GLY A 191 7.67 -20.45 12.13
C GLY A 191 7.19 -19.96 10.76
N TYR A 192 5.88 -19.92 10.57
CA TYR A 192 5.28 -19.43 9.33
C TYR A 192 3.90 -18.82 9.56
N THR A 193 3.48 -18.00 8.61
CA THR A 193 2.09 -17.55 8.46
C THR A 193 1.61 -17.80 7.05
N VAL A 194 0.28 -17.80 6.85
CA VAL A 194 -0.36 -18.01 5.55
C VAL A 194 -1.34 -16.88 5.32
N MET A 195 -1.08 -16.08 4.27
CA MET A 195 -1.96 -15.00 3.89
C MET A 195 -2.95 -15.47 2.82
N PRO A 196 -4.27 -15.29 3.04
CA PRO A 196 -5.24 -15.49 1.99
C PRO A 196 -5.08 -14.40 0.93
N ARG A 197 -5.33 -14.76 -0.33
CA ARG A 197 -5.50 -13.76 -1.39
C ARG A 197 -6.82 -13.03 -1.18
N GLU A 198 -6.81 -11.76 -1.52
CA GLU A 198 -7.96 -10.88 -1.47
C GLU A 198 -8.71 -10.89 -2.82
N PHE A 199 -7.97 -10.93 -3.92
CA PHE A 199 -8.46 -11.11 -5.29
C PHE A 199 -7.30 -11.54 -6.21
N ASN A 200 -7.60 -11.81 -7.48
CA ASN A 200 -6.60 -12.05 -8.51
C ASN A 200 -6.73 -11.07 -9.69
N ILE A 201 -5.60 -10.65 -10.26
CA ILE A 201 -5.55 -9.94 -11.54
C ILE A 201 -4.51 -10.64 -12.42
N GLY A 202 -4.92 -11.12 -13.59
CA GLY A 202 -3.99 -11.77 -14.53
C GLY A 202 -3.29 -13.02 -13.95
N GLY A 203 -3.92 -13.73 -13.02
CA GLY A 203 -3.33 -14.88 -12.33
C GLY A 203 -2.45 -14.54 -11.13
N GLU A 204 -2.14 -13.25 -10.91
CA GLU A 204 -1.40 -12.78 -9.74
C GLU A 204 -2.37 -12.54 -8.56
N GLY A 205 -2.03 -13.10 -7.39
CA GLY A 205 -2.78 -12.90 -6.15
C GLY A 205 -2.41 -11.58 -5.47
N TYR A 206 -3.40 -10.91 -4.89
CA TYR A 206 -3.21 -9.65 -4.17
C TYR A 206 -3.65 -9.77 -2.71
N VAL A 207 -3.07 -8.98 -1.82
CA VAL A 207 -3.45 -8.88 -0.41
C VAL A 207 -3.46 -7.41 0.03
N MET A 208 -4.25 -7.07 1.05
CA MET A 208 -4.16 -5.74 1.66
C MET A 208 -2.79 -5.53 2.34
N ALA A 209 -2.19 -4.37 2.14
CA ALA A 209 -0.89 -4.01 2.70
C ALA A 209 -0.88 -4.03 4.24
N ALA A 210 -1.98 -3.64 4.88
CA ALA A 210 -2.12 -3.73 6.33
C ALA A 210 -2.18 -5.17 6.85
N ARG A 211 -2.50 -6.17 6.00
CA ARG A 211 -2.41 -7.57 6.39
C ARG A 211 -0.95 -8.00 6.56
N LEU A 212 -0.06 -7.54 5.67
CA LEU A 212 1.39 -7.75 5.81
C LEU A 212 1.87 -7.20 7.17
N LEU A 213 1.38 -6.02 7.57
CA LEU A 213 1.67 -5.44 8.88
C LEU A 213 1.23 -6.35 10.04
N ALA A 214 -0.01 -6.84 10.00
CA ALA A 214 -0.56 -7.73 11.02
C ALA A 214 0.23 -9.05 11.14
N GLU A 215 0.64 -9.62 10.01
CA GLU A 215 1.46 -10.84 9.97
C GLU A 215 2.88 -10.62 10.51
N LEU A 216 3.48 -9.47 10.19
CA LEU A 216 4.76 -9.06 10.73
C LEU A 216 4.69 -8.82 12.24
N SER A 217 3.64 -8.16 12.74
CA SER A 217 3.48 -7.87 14.17
C SER A 217 3.27 -9.13 15.02
N ASN A 218 2.51 -10.09 14.52
CA ASN A 218 2.19 -11.31 15.26
C ASN A 218 3.39 -12.25 15.42
N THR A 219 4.32 -12.21 14.47
CA THR A 219 5.37 -13.22 14.41
C THR A 219 6.73 -12.70 14.86
N TRP A 220 7.01 -11.41 14.65
CA TRP A 220 8.28 -10.82 15.04
C TRP A 220 8.26 -10.34 16.50
N GLY A 221 7.90 -11.23 17.44
CA GLY A 221 7.63 -10.90 18.84
C GLY A 221 8.76 -10.17 19.59
N LYS A 222 9.99 -10.18 19.08
CA LYS A 222 11.13 -9.41 19.59
C LYS A 222 11.45 -8.14 18.79
N ALA A 223 11.17 -8.11 17.48
CA ALA A 223 11.47 -6.93 16.68
C ALA A 223 10.35 -5.90 16.84
N GLN A 224 10.76 -4.65 17.08
CA GLN A 224 9.82 -3.54 17.16
C GLN A 224 9.42 -3.13 15.74
N LEU A 225 8.27 -3.64 15.27
CA LEU A 225 7.65 -3.15 14.05
C LEU A 225 7.06 -1.77 14.32
N ILE A 226 7.62 -0.75 13.65
CA ILE A 226 7.18 0.64 13.75
C ILE A 226 6.65 1.08 12.39
N VAL A 227 5.52 1.78 12.39
CA VAL A 227 4.96 2.42 11.18
C VAL A 227 5.24 3.91 11.25
N SER A 228 5.49 4.56 10.13
CA SER A 228 5.64 6.03 10.06
C SER A 228 5.12 6.57 8.74
N GLY A 229 4.72 7.85 8.72
CA GLY A 229 4.21 8.52 7.52
C GLY A 229 2.76 8.17 7.19
N PHE A 230 1.95 9.18 6.90
CA PHE A 230 0.55 8.99 6.52
C PHE A 230 0.41 8.62 5.04
N ASP A 231 0.76 9.55 4.15
CA ASP A 231 0.54 9.38 2.71
C ASP A 231 1.37 8.24 2.10
N ARG A 232 2.58 8.05 2.64
CA ARG A 232 3.55 7.05 2.18
C ARG A 232 4.04 6.26 3.39
N PRO A 233 3.26 5.29 3.86
CA PRO A 233 3.60 4.53 5.04
C PRO A 233 4.94 3.80 4.86
N VAL A 234 5.75 3.85 5.91
CA VAL A 234 7.05 3.19 6.00
C VAL A 234 7.04 2.29 7.22
N LEU A 235 7.35 1.01 7.00
CA LEU A 235 7.48 0.00 8.04
C LEU A 235 8.95 -0.16 8.38
N HIS A 236 9.30 -0.01 9.66
CA HIS A 236 10.64 -0.21 10.17
C HIS A 236 10.68 -1.53 10.95
N LEU A 237 11.59 -2.42 10.54
CA LEU A 237 11.81 -3.75 11.10
C LEU A 237 13.29 -3.91 11.42
N GLY A 238 13.70 -3.42 12.60
CA GLY A 238 15.12 -3.32 12.94
C GLY A 238 15.84 -2.41 11.93
N GLU A 239 16.82 -2.96 11.21
CA GLU A 239 17.56 -2.23 10.16
C GLU A 239 16.89 -2.27 8.79
N THR A 240 15.80 -3.04 8.63
CA THR A 240 15.05 -3.10 7.38
C THR A 240 13.99 -2.00 7.35
N VAL A 241 13.91 -1.30 6.23
CA VAL A 241 12.90 -0.29 5.96
C VAL A 241 12.05 -0.73 4.77
N ILE A 242 10.75 -0.93 4.96
CA ILE A 242 9.81 -1.26 3.89
C ILE A 242 8.97 -0.03 3.57
N ARG A 243 9.12 0.53 2.38
CA ARG A 243 8.31 1.67 1.90
C ARG A 243 7.12 1.14 1.12
N LEU A 244 5.92 1.60 1.45
CA LEU A 244 4.70 1.25 0.73
C LEU A 244 4.38 2.33 -0.31
N GLY A 245 4.34 1.92 -1.58
CA GLY A 245 4.17 2.79 -2.74
C GLY A 245 5.51 3.37 -3.24
N ASP A 246 5.50 3.87 -4.47
CA ASP A 246 6.63 4.60 -5.08
C ASP A 246 6.62 6.10 -4.77
N GLY A 247 5.62 6.56 -4.01
CA GLY A 247 5.41 7.93 -3.61
C GLY A 247 4.63 8.78 -4.61
N THR A 248 4.17 8.23 -5.72
CA THR A 248 3.35 8.99 -6.67
C THR A 248 1.95 9.29 -6.13
N VAL A 249 1.43 8.44 -5.25
CA VAL A 249 0.08 8.58 -4.68
C VAL A 249 0.06 8.36 -3.17
N SER A 250 -0.89 9.03 -2.51
CA SER A 250 -1.17 8.84 -1.10
C SER A 250 -2.05 7.61 -0.89
N ILE A 251 -1.58 6.67 -0.07
CA ILE A 251 -2.31 5.47 0.31
C ILE A 251 -2.74 5.47 1.77
N GLY A 252 -2.52 6.59 2.48
CA GLY A 252 -2.69 6.70 3.92
C GLY A 252 -4.10 6.31 4.37
N ASP A 253 -5.12 6.83 3.70
CA ASP A 253 -6.50 6.52 4.05
C ASP A 253 -6.81 5.03 3.97
N ALA A 254 -6.42 4.39 2.87
CA ALA A 254 -6.68 2.98 2.63
C ALA A 254 -5.82 2.06 3.49
N PHE A 255 -4.62 2.49 3.87
CA PHE A 255 -3.73 1.72 4.73
C PHE A 255 -4.21 1.79 6.18
N TYR A 256 -4.44 3.00 6.72
CA TYR A 256 -4.77 3.19 8.13
C TYR A 256 -6.20 2.77 8.50
N SER A 257 -7.13 2.68 7.56
CA SER A 257 -8.44 2.05 7.81
C SER A 257 -8.28 0.61 8.30
N GLU A 258 -7.40 -0.14 7.66
CA GLU A 258 -7.17 -1.55 7.97
C GLU A 258 -6.24 -1.72 9.19
N VAL A 259 -5.30 -0.80 9.41
CA VAL A 259 -4.47 -0.79 10.64
C VAL A 259 -5.31 -0.59 11.90
N ALA A 260 -6.42 0.15 11.81
CA ALA A 260 -7.24 0.43 12.98
C ALA A 260 -7.82 -0.83 13.64
N GLY A 261 -8.06 -1.90 12.88
CA GLY A 261 -8.45 -3.19 13.44
C GLY A 261 -7.38 -3.80 14.36
N GLN A 262 -6.10 -3.58 14.06
CA GLN A 262 -4.97 -3.99 14.92
C GLN A 262 -4.91 -3.15 16.19
N VAL A 263 -5.20 -1.86 16.10
CA VAL A 263 -5.25 -0.95 17.26
C VAL A 263 -6.35 -1.38 18.23
N ILE A 264 -7.53 -1.73 17.73
CA ILE A 264 -8.63 -2.26 18.54
C ILE A 264 -8.20 -3.56 19.22
N GLY A 265 -7.63 -4.51 18.47
CA GLY A 265 -7.17 -5.78 19.02
C GLY A 265 -6.14 -5.60 20.14
N ALA A 266 -5.17 -4.71 19.93
CA ALA A 266 -4.09 -4.47 20.88
C ALA A 266 -4.53 -3.73 22.16
N LEU A 267 -5.56 -2.87 22.08
CA LEU A 267 -5.95 -2.01 23.20
C LEU A 267 -7.23 -2.45 23.90
N ALA A 268 -8.22 -2.94 23.16
CA ALA A 268 -9.55 -3.24 23.68
C ALA A 268 -9.75 -4.72 24.04
N TYR A 269 -8.87 -5.61 23.54
CA TYR A 269 -8.97 -7.05 23.75
C TYR A 269 -7.67 -7.60 24.34
N ARG A 270 -7.79 -8.76 24.99
CA ARG A 270 -6.62 -9.49 25.47
C ARG A 270 -5.99 -10.27 24.31
N PRO A 271 -4.65 -10.34 24.22
CA PRO A 271 -3.96 -10.97 23.10
C PRO A 271 -4.24 -12.48 22.96
N ASP A 272 -4.70 -13.13 24.03
CA ASP A 272 -5.02 -14.57 24.10
C ASP A 272 -6.46 -14.90 23.70
N VAL A 273 -7.32 -13.90 23.49
CA VAL A 273 -8.75 -14.11 23.21
C VAL A 273 -9.07 -13.72 21.77
N PRO A 274 -9.59 -14.65 20.94
CA PRO A 274 -10.15 -14.31 19.64
C PRO A 274 -11.21 -13.21 19.81
N TYR A 275 -11.07 -12.12 19.06
CA TYR A 275 -12.04 -11.05 19.05
C TYR A 275 -12.64 -10.88 17.66
N SER A 276 -13.86 -10.34 17.65
CA SER A 276 -14.51 -9.83 16.45
C SER A 276 -14.92 -8.41 16.77
N ALA A 277 -14.60 -7.47 15.91
CA ALA A 277 -15.00 -6.08 16.06
C ALA A 277 -15.65 -5.59 14.77
N GLU A 278 -16.85 -5.04 14.89
CA GLU A 278 -17.49 -4.29 13.82
C GLU A 278 -16.89 -2.89 13.79
N MET A 279 -16.31 -2.51 12.66
CA MET A 279 -15.68 -1.21 12.47
C MET A 279 -16.59 -0.31 11.65
N LEU A 280 -16.95 0.84 12.24
CA LEU A 280 -17.71 1.88 11.58
C LEU A 280 -16.77 3.02 11.21
N TYR A 281 -16.63 3.23 9.91
CA TYR A 281 -15.84 4.32 9.37
C TYR A 281 -16.66 5.61 9.31
N ALA A 282 -15.94 6.71 9.17
CA ALA A 282 -16.53 8.04 9.02
C ALA A 282 -17.58 8.08 7.92
N SER A 283 -18.75 8.66 8.24
CA SER A 283 -19.80 8.92 7.26
C SER A 283 -19.76 10.35 6.73
N ALA A 284 -20.48 10.63 5.63
CA ALA A 284 -20.68 12.01 5.17
C ALA A 284 -21.45 12.88 6.18
N THR A 285 -22.19 12.27 7.12
CA THR A 285 -22.98 12.99 8.13
C THR A 285 -22.24 13.21 9.46
N ASP A 286 -21.00 12.71 9.55
CA ASP A 286 -20.14 12.82 10.72
C ASP A 286 -19.57 14.24 10.84
N ALA A 287 -19.48 14.73 12.07
CA ALA A 287 -18.93 16.05 12.34
C ALA A 287 -17.40 16.01 12.30
N THR A 288 -16.79 17.05 11.74
CA THR A 288 -15.33 17.20 11.80
C THR A 288 -14.91 17.68 13.19
N GLN A 289 -14.25 16.82 13.94
CA GLN A 289 -13.63 17.12 15.22
C GLN A 289 -12.20 17.57 14.97
N THR A 290 -11.84 18.75 15.49
CA THR A 290 -10.50 19.32 15.35
C THR A 290 -9.81 19.30 16.71
N VAL A 291 -8.70 18.57 16.83
CA VAL A 291 -8.03 18.34 18.10
C VAL A 291 -6.60 18.84 18.01
N HIS A 292 -6.24 19.79 18.87
CA HIS A 292 -4.84 20.17 19.06
C HIS A 292 -4.14 19.13 19.92
N THR A 293 -2.94 18.71 19.49
CA THR A 293 -2.11 17.70 20.15
C THR A 293 -0.71 18.28 20.43
N GLY A 294 0.08 17.59 21.24
CA GLY A 294 1.52 17.88 21.41
C GLY A 294 2.43 17.11 20.45
N LEU A 295 1.87 16.44 19.44
CA LEU A 295 2.63 15.56 18.55
C LEU A 295 3.30 16.32 17.40
N PRO A 296 4.46 15.84 16.90
CA PRO A 296 5.06 16.34 15.67
C PRO A 296 4.14 16.21 14.45
N ALA A 297 4.33 17.07 13.46
CA ALA A 297 3.65 16.99 12.18
C ALA A 297 3.97 15.67 11.45
N GLY A 298 2.97 15.09 10.78
CA GLY A 298 3.09 13.82 10.06
C GLY A 298 2.93 12.57 10.93
N GLU A 299 2.88 12.70 12.26
CA GLU A 299 2.41 11.62 13.13
C GLU A 299 0.95 11.27 12.80
N VAL A 300 0.59 10.01 12.90
CA VAL A 300 -0.74 9.48 12.63
C VAL A 300 -1.40 9.10 13.93
N VAL A 301 -2.61 9.63 14.13
CA VAL A 301 -3.43 9.36 15.29
C VAL A 301 -4.67 8.59 14.85
N VAL A 302 -5.04 7.57 15.61
CA VAL A 302 -6.31 6.85 15.49
C VAL A 302 -7.20 7.27 16.66
N ALA A 303 -8.45 7.62 16.35
CA ALA A 303 -9.51 7.90 17.29
C ALA A 303 -10.47 6.70 17.36
N LEU A 304 -10.75 6.21 18.57
CA LEU A 304 -11.63 5.08 18.83
C LEU A 304 -12.80 5.50 19.72
N GLN A 305 -14.01 5.13 19.33
CA GLN A 305 -15.24 5.25 20.12
C GLN A 305 -15.94 3.90 20.16
N ARG A 306 -16.43 3.45 21.32
CA ARG A 306 -17.23 2.23 21.42
C ARG A 306 -18.71 2.58 21.29
N GLU A 307 -19.40 2.01 20.31
CA GLU A 307 -20.85 2.18 20.10
C GLU A 307 -21.67 0.99 20.62
N GLY A 308 -21.02 -0.15 20.86
CA GLY A 308 -21.65 -1.37 21.37
C GLY A 308 -20.63 -2.36 21.89
N LYS A 309 -21.07 -3.56 22.32
CA LYS A 309 -20.20 -4.57 22.95
C LYS A 309 -18.92 -4.83 22.16
N ASP A 310 -19.03 -4.94 20.84
CA ASP A 310 -17.95 -5.25 19.90
C ASP A 310 -18.00 -4.34 18.66
N ARG A 311 -18.58 -3.14 18.81
CA ARG A 311 -18.77 -2.20 17.69
C ARG A 311 -18.05 -0.90 17.99
N PHE A 312 -17.12 -0.54 17.11
CA PHE A 312 -16.25 0.62 17.26
C PHE A 312 -16.39 1.56 16.09
N ARG A 313 -16.56 2.85 16.38
CA ARG A 313 -16.34 3.90 15.39
C ARG A 313 -14.88 4.31 15.41
N ILE A 314 -14.32 4.43 14.21
CA ILE A 314 -12.91 4.70 13.98
C ILE A 314 -12.77 5.92 13.09
N ALA A 315 -11.86 6.80 13.46
CA ALA A 315 -11.29 7.78 12.55
C ALA A 315 -9.78 7.80 12.71
N TYR A 316 -9.08 8.32 11.72
CA TYR A 316 -7.64 8.48 11.77
C TYR A 316 -7.25 9.69 10.93
N GLY A 317 -6.03 10.17 11.13
CA GLY A 317 -5.49 11.25 10.31
C GLY A 317 -4.09 11.67 10.75
N PRO A 318 -3.37 12.38 9.87
CA PRO A 318 -2.09 12.96 10.21
C PRO A 318 -2.26 14.19 11.10
N VAL A 319 -1.28 14.42 11.95
CA VAL A 319 -1.07 15.68 12.67
C VAL A 319 -0.52 16.69 11.67
N GLY A 320 -1.21 17.81 11.52
CA GLY A 320 -0.77 18.91 10.65
C GLY A 320 0.43 19.66 11.20
N ALA A 321 1.00 20.55 10.40
CA ALA A 321 2.08 21.45 10.82
C ALA A 321 1.69 22.38 11.98
N ASP A 322 0.38 22.58 12.17
CA ASP A 322 -0.23 23.34 13.27
C ASP A 322 -0.40 22.51 14.56
N GLY A 323 0.08 21.26 14.61
CA GLY A 323 -0.10 20.35 15.75
C GLY A 323 -1.52 19.82 15.88
N VAL A 324 -2.37 20.05 14.87
CA VAL A 324 -3.79 19.71 14.89
C VAL A 324 -4.06 18.47 14.04
N VAL A 325 -4.85 17.56 14.58
CA VAL A 325 -5.44 16.44 13.83
C VAL A 325 -6.94 16.68 13.64
N ARG A 326 -7.46 16.29 12.47
CA ARG A 326 -8.87 16.45 12.09
C ARG A 326 -9.47 15.09 11.83
N PHE A 327 -10.54 14.77 12.52
CA PHE A 327 -11.25 13.50 12.40
C PHE A 327 -12.70 13.73 12.00
N LYS A 328 -13.28 12.81 11.25
CA LYS A 328 -14.74 12.71 11.11
C LYS A 328 -15.25 11.67 12.10
N LEU A 329 -15.93 12.13 13.14
CA LEU A 329 -16.48 11.28 14.21
C LEU A 329 -17.99 11.52 14.34
N GLY A 330 -18.67 10.62 15.05
CA GLY A 330 -20.11 10.68 15.26
C GLY A 330 -20.58 12.02 15.85
N ARG A 331 -21.88 12.31 15.69
CA ARG A 331 -22.48 13.54 16.21
C ARG A 331 -22.45 13.56 17.74
N GLY A 332 -22.11 14.70 18.32
CA GLY A 332 -22.12 14.91 19.77
C GLY A 332 -20.85 15.57 20.28
N GLN A 333 -20.83 15.85 21.59
CA GLN A 333 -19.62 16.30 22.27
C GLN A 333 -18.70 15.09 22.49
N VAL A 334 -17.40 15.25 22.25
CA VAL A 334 -16.41 14.23 22.53
C VAL A 334 -15.79 14.46 23.92
N ARG A 335 -15.56 13.37 24.66
CA ARG A 335 -14.81 13.36 25.92
C ARG A 335 -13.59 12.46 25.74
N PHE A 336 -12.39 13.02 25.85
CA PHE A 336 -11.17 12.21 25.75
C PHE A 336 -10.97 11.36 27.00
N VAL A 337 -10.57 10.10 26.79
CA VAL A 337 -10.29 9.14 27.85
C VAL A 337 -8.85 8.64 27.78
N ALA A 338 -8.32 8.12 28.88
CA ALA A 338 -6.91 7.72 29.00
C ALA A 338 -6.69 6.22 28.76
N SER A 339 -7.76 5.43 28.64
CA SER A 339 -7.67 3.98 28.43
C SER A 339 -8.84 3.42 27.64
N ALA A 340 -8.63 2.27 26.99
CA ALA A 340 -9.70 1.55 26.28
C ALA A 340 -10.78 0.99 27.22
N ALA A 341 -10.46 0.81 28.50
CA ALA A 341 -11.42 0.38 29.52
C ALA A 341 -12.49 1.44 29.81
N GLU A 342 -12.20 2.72 29.53
CA GLU A 342 -13.14 3.84 29.69
C GLU A 342 -14.03 4.07 28.44
N LEU A 343 -13.84 3.27 27.38
CA LEU A 343 -14.68 3.31 26.18
C LEU A 343 -16.01 2.58 26.46
N GLU A 344 -16.90 3.25 27.18
CA GLU A 344 -18.27 2.79 27.39
C GLU A 344 -19.20 3.25 26.26
N PRO A 345 -20.21 2.45 25.86
CA PRO A 345 -21.25 2.89 24.93
C PRO A 345 -21.95 4.15 25.45
N VAL A 346 -22.13 5.17 24.59
CA VAL A 346 -22.69 6.45 25.03
C VAL A 346 -24.17 6.32 25.41
N GLN A 347 -24.55 6.91 26.53
CA GLN A 347 -25.95 7.13 26.87
C GLN A 347 -26.45 8.43 26.23
N SER A 348 -27.76 8.51 25.96
CA SER A 348 -28.37 9.69 25.34
C SER A 348 -28.04 10.96 26.11
N GLY A 349 -27.58 12.01 25.41
CA GLY A 349 -27.23 13.31 25.98
C GLY A 349 -25.84 13.40 26.63
N GLN A 350 -25.08 12.30 26.71
CA GLN A 350 -23.72 12.32 27.24
C GLN A 350 -22.66 12.59 26.16
N SER A 351 -21.48 13.07 26.60
CA SER A 351 -20.31 13.17 25.72
C SER A 351 -19.77 11.78 25.39
N THR A 352 -19.41 11.55 24.14
CA THR A 352 -18.90 10.26 23.65
C THR A 352 -17.46 10.04 24.10
N PRO A 353 -17.16 8.99 24.91
CA PRO A 353 -15.80 8.62 25.26
C PRO A 353 -14.98 8.33 23.99
N THR A 354 -13.87 9.02 23.83
CA THR A 354 -13.01 8.93 22.64
C THR A 354 -11.56 8.73 23.08
N LEU A 355 -10.96 7.60 22.69
CA LEU A 355 -9.55 7.31 22.94
C LEU A 355 -8.75 7.75 21.73
N LEU A 356 -7.70 8.56 21.93
CA LEU A 356 -6.75 8.92 20.87
C LEU A 356 -5.44 8.15 21.07
N VAL A 357 -4.94 7.55 19.99
CA VAL A 357 -3.77 6.69 20.00
C VAL A 357 -2.83 7.11 18.87
N ARG A 358 -1.60 7.50 19.20
CA ARG A 358 -0.52 7.64 18.22
C ARG A 358 -0.11 6.24 17.74
N VAL A 359 -0.24 5.99 16.45
CA VAL A 359 0.10 4.69 15.84
C VAL A 359 1.39 4.73 15.04
N SER A 360 1.83 5.91 14.61
CA SER A 360 3.16 6.09 14.02
C SER A 360 4.24 6.23 15.08
N ASN A 361 5.46 5.82 14.75
CA ASN A 361 6.63 5.92 15.62
C ASN A 361 6.42 5.27 17.00
N VAL A 362 5.49 4.31 17.08
CA VAL A 362 5.20 3.47 18.25
C VAL A 362 5.31 2.02 17.80
N PRO A 363 6.08 1.17 18.51
CA PRO A 363 6.09 -0.25 18.24
C PRO A 363 4.66 -0.81 18.35
N LEU A 364 4.19 -1.56 17.34
CA LEU A 364 2.80 -2.03 17.32
C LEU A 364 2.45 -2.97 18.48
N ASN A 365 3.43 -3.69 19.02
CA ASN A 365 3.28 -4.50 20.24
C ASN A 365 3.31 -3.68 21.54
N LYS A 366 3.46 -2.35 21.45
CA LYS A 366 3.49 -1.40 22.58
C LYS A 366 2.54 -0.20 22.35
N LEU A 367 1.44 -0.41 21.61
CA LEU A 367 0.46 0.64 21.31
C LEU A 367 -0.14 1.32 22.54
N GLN A 368 -0.14 0.66 23.71
CA GLN A 368 -0.54 1.28 24.98
C GLN A 368 0.29 2.54 25.28
N GLY A 369 1.59 2.55 24.93
CA GLY A 369 2.46 3.73 25.08
C GLY A 369 2.19 4.84 24.06
N GLY A 370 1.36 4.58 23.05
CA GLY A 370 0.89 5.57 22.08
C GLY A 370 -0.41 6.28 22.50
N VAL A 371 -1.06 5.84 23.58
CA VAL A 371 -2.30 6.47 24.07
C VAL A 371 -2.00 7.91 24.53
N LEU A 372 -2.76 8.87 23.99
CA LEU A 372 -2.59 10.28 24.31
C LEU A 372 -3.33 10.65 25.60
N SER A 373 -2.65 11.34 26.51
CA SER A 373 -3.27 11.79 27.76
C SER A 373 -4.33 12.88 27.47
N PRO A 374 -5.55 12.79 28.05
CA PRO A 374 -6.58 13.82 27.89
C PRO A 374 -6.10 15.23 28.26
N ALA A 375 -5.19 15.36 29.23
CA ALA A 375 -4.63 16.65 29.65
C ALA A 375 -3.79 17.35 28.56
N GLN A 376 -3.32 16.60 27.56
CA GLN A 376 -2.53 17.12 26.43
C GLN A 376 -3.39 17.47 25.21
N LEU A 377 -4.70 17.19 25.28
CA LEU A 377 -5.62 17.33 24.17
C LEU A 377 -6.52 18.55 24.37
N ARG A 378 -6.70 19.34 23.31
CA ARG A 378 -7.64 20.46 23.32
C ARG A 378 -8.54 20.39 22.11
N LEU A 379 -9.84 20.21 22.36
CA LEU A 379 -10.85 20.30 21.31
C LEU A 379 -10.98 21.75 20.84
N LEU A 380 -10.83 21.99 19.55
CA LEU A 380 -11.04 23.29 18.93
C LEU A 380 -12.49 23.36 18.43
N ARG A 381 -13.22 24.38 18.86
CA ARG A 381 -14.58 24.61 18.35
C ARG A 381 -14.49 25.05 16.88
N SER A 382 -15.24 24.39 16.00
CA SER A 382 -15.48 24.89 14.65
C SER A 382 -16.14 26.27 14.77
N ARG A 383 -15.49 27.30 14.22
CA ARG A 383 -16.08 28.64 14.14
C ARG A 383 -17.17 28.68 13.08
#